data_AF-A0A957NZB1-F1
#
_entry.id   AF-A0A957NZB1-F1
#
_cell.length_a   1.000
_cell.length_b   1.000
_cell.length_c   1.000
_cell.angle_alpha   90.00
_cell.angle_beta   90.00
_cell.angle_gamma   90.00
#
_symmetry.space_group_name_H-M   'P 1'
#
loop_
_entity.id
_entity.type
_entity.pdbx_description
1 polymer ?
#
loop_
_entity_poly.entity_id
_entity_poly.type
_entity_poly.pdbx_seq_one_letter_code
_entity_poly.pdbx_strand_id
1 'polypeptide(L)'
;IVGRKTVELMTANHMPNNGDLASMGVPVFSETTYSGIGFGLGVSVMLNPAQAQILGSPGEYAWGGAASTAFWVDPVEEQIVIFLTQLMPSSTYPIRRELRVLTYGAIVD
;
A
#
# COMPACT_ATOMS: atom_id res chain seq x y z
N ILE A 1 15.43 -12.60 6.13
CA ILE A 1 14.87 -12.66 7.50
C ILE A 1 13.91 -13.85 7.64
N VAL A 2 12.92 -13.99 6.77
CA VAL A 2 12.06 -15.19 6.67
C VAL A 2 12.18 -15.81 5.27
N GLY A 3 11.66 -17.04 5.08
CA GLY A 3 11.69 -17.73 3.79
C GLY A 3 10.74 -17.12 2.77
N ARG A 4 11.03 -17.27 1.47
CA ARG A 4 10.23 -16.73 0.36
C ARG A 4 8.74 -17.09 0.47
N LYS A 5 8.42 -18.37 0.70
CA LYS A 5 7.02 -18.83 0.85
C LYS A 5 6.32 -18.23 2.05
N THR A 6 7.06 -17.85 3.09
CA THR A 6 6.51 -17.12 4.24
C THR A 6 6.17 -15.69 3.85
N VAL A 7 7.01 -15.00 3.08
CA VAL A 7 6.70 -13.65 2.57
C VAL A 7 5.46 -13.69 1.69
N GLU A 8 5.40 -14.62 0.74
CA GLU A 8 4.21 -14.79 -0.13
C GLU A 8 2.93 -15.00 0.68
N LEU A 9 2.98 -15.78 1.77
CA LEU A 9 1.83 -15.95 2.65
C LEU A 9 1.51 -14.65 3.42
N MET A 10 2.53 -13.94 3.93
CA MET A 10 2.34 -12.68 4.65
C MET A 10 1.74 -11.59 3.76
N THR A 11 2.05 -11.58 2.48
CA THR A 11 1.60 -10.55 1.52
C THR A 11 0.39 -10.98 0.69
N ALA A 12 -0.19 -12.15 0.96
CA ALA A 12 -1.49 -12.56 0.42
C ALA A 12 -2.64 -11.82 1.13
N ASN A 13 -3.80 -11.72 0.47
CA ASN A 13 -4.99 -11.16 1.10
C ASN A 13 -5.60 -12.17 2.10
N HIS A 14 -5.70 -11.78 3.37
CA HIS A 14 -6.33 -12.59 4.43
C HIS A 14 -7.74 -12.12 4.79
N MET A 15 -8.31 -11.21 4.00
CA MET A 15 -9.68 -10.73 4.22
C MET A 15 -10.72 -11.81 3.85
N PRO A 16 -11.83 -11.93 4.62
CA PRO A 16 -12.91 -12.86 4.30
C PRO A 16 -13.45 -12.65 2.88
N ASN A 17 -13.82 -13.74 2.22
CA ASN A 17 -14.38 -13.73 0.86
C ASN A 17 -13.50 -13.01 -0.18
N ASN A 18 -12.20 -12.90 0.07
CA ASN A 18 -11.26 -12.12 -0.74
C ASN A 18 -11.68 -10.65 -0.90
N GLY A 19 -12.34 -10.09 0.14
CA GLY A 19 -12.76 -8.69 0.18
C GLY A 19 -11.59 -7.71 0.36
N ASP A 20 -11.92 -6.43 0.40
CA ASP A 20 -10.99 -5.33 0.68
C ASP A 20 -11.22 -4.74 2.07
N LEU A 21 -10.37 -3.81 2.49
CA LEU A 21 -10.49 -3.10 3.77
C LEU A 21 -11.79 -2.30 3.88
N ALA A 22 -12.34 -1.82 2.75
CA ALA A 22 -13.61 -1.10 2.74
C ALA A 22 -14.79 -2.00 3.09
N SER A 23 -14.70 -3.31 2.86
CA SER A 23 -15.75 -4.29 3.19
C SER A 23 -15.95 -4.54 4.68
N MET A 24 -14.95 -4.23 5.52
CA MET A 24 -14.95 -4.55 6.96
C MET A 24 -14.65 -3.33 7.86
N GLY A 25 -14.05 -2.28 7.31
CA GLY A 25 -13.63 -1.10 8.05
C GLY A 25 -14.76 -0.10 8.32
N VAL A 26 -14.63 0.65 9.41
CA VAL A 26 -15.42 1.88 9.59
C VAL A 26 -14.87 2.93 8.63
N PRO A 27 -15.72 3.68 7.90
CA PRO A 27 -15.27 4.81 7.10
C PRO A 27 -14.52 5.81 7.99
N VAL A 28 -13.22 5.96 7.76
CA VAL A 28 -12.37 6.95 8.42
C VAL A 28 -11.74 7.82 7.34
N PHE A 29 -11.52 9.09 7.67
CA PHE A 29 -10.73 9.96 6.80
C PHE A 29 -9.28 9.46 6.81
N SER A 30 -8.88 8.85 5.69
CA SER A 30 -7.54 8.31 5.47
C SER A 30 -6.97 8.93 4.19
N GLU A 31 -5.67 9.18 4.18
CA GLU A 31 -4.94 9.65 2.99
C GLU A 31 -5.00 8.61 1.85
N THR A 32 -5.07 7.32 2.21
CA THR A 32 -5.21 6.19 1.28
C THR A 32 -6.61 5.61 1.32
N THR A 33 -7.13 5.22 0.14
CA THR A 33 -8.40 4.50 0.04
C THR A 33 -8.28 3.07 0.55
N TYR A 34 -9.41 2.53 1.01
CA TYR A 34 -9.54 1.13 1.41
C TYR A 34 -10.20 0.25 0.34
N SER A 35 -10.80 0.87 -0.68
CA SER A 35 -11.37 0.14 -1.81
C SER A 35 -10.25 -0.42 -2.69
N GLY A 36 -10.35 -1.69 -3.08
CA GLY A 36 -9.31 -2.37 -3.87
C GLY A 36 -8.02 -2.66 -3.11
N ILE A 37 -7.99 -2.47 -1.78
CA ILE A 37 -6.85 -2.75 -0.91
C ILE A 37 -7.23 -3.81 0.12
N GLY A 38 -6.59 -4.97 0.06
CA GLY A 38 -6.72 -6.05 1.03
C GLY A 38 -5.79 -5.88 2.23
N PHE A 39 -5.79 -6.89 3.11
CA PHE A 39 -4.95 -6.91 4.30
C PHE A 39 -4.16 -8.22 4.39
N GLY A 40 -2.84 -8.07 4.41
CA GLY A 40 -1.89 -9.14 4.66
C GLY A 40 -1.61 -9.33 6.15
N LEU A 41 -0.60 -10.12 6.47
CA LEU A 41 -0.10 -10.26 7.84
C LEU A 41 0.86 -9.09 8.15
N GLY A 42 0.28 -7.95 8.54
CA GLY A 42 1.00 -6.75 8.98
C GLY A 42 1.21 -5.67 7.91
N VAL A 43 0.59 -5.82 6.73
CA VAL A 43 0.71 -4.90 5.59
C VAL A 43 -0.63 -4.77 4.86
N SER A 44 -0.83 -3.67 4.15
CA SER A 44 -1.88 -3.57 3.13
C SER A 44 -1.42 -4.26 1.85
N VAL A 45 -2.36 -4.83 1.09
CA VAL A 45 -2.08 -5.52 -0.18
C VAL A 45 -2.93 -4.92 -1.30
N MET A 46 -2.32 -4.47 -2.39
CA MET A 46 -3.03 -3.97 -3.56
C MET A 46 -3.77 -5.13 -4.25
N LEU A 47 -5.09 -5.05 -4.35
CA LEU A 47 -5.90 -6.05 -5.08
C LEU A 47 -6.28 -5.53 -6.47
N ASN A 48 -6.69 -4.26 -6.55
CA ASN A 48 -7.17 -3.65 -7.77
C ASN A 48 -6.81 -2.14 -7.82
N PRO A 49 -5.79 -1.77 -8.61
CA PRO A 49 -5.36 -0.37 -8.75
C PRO A 49 -6.47 0.57 -9.27
N ALA A 50 -7.32 0.09 -10.18
CA ALA A 50 -8.41 0.90 -10.73
C ALA A 50 -9.48 1.20 -9.67
N GLN A 51 -9.83 0.22 -8.84
CA GLN A 51 -10.74 0.41 -7.71
C GLN A 51 -10.09 1.29 -6.62
N ALA A 52 -8.78 1.15 -6.41
CA ALA A 52 -8.02 1.97 -5.47
C ALA A 52 -7.72 3.40 -6.00
N GLN A 53 -7.99 3.67 -7.28
CA GLN A 53 -7.73 4.95 -7.94
C GLN A 53 -6.31 5.50 -7.70
N ILE A 54 -5.32 4.61 -7.71
CA ILE A 54 -3.92 4.91 -7.48
C ILE A 54 -3.04 3.98 -8.32
N LEU A 55 -1.88 4.49 -8.77
CA LEU A 55 -0.88 3.70 -9.49
C LEU A 55 -0.30 2.61 -8.60
N GLY A 56 0.03 1.47 -9.20
CA GLY A 56 0.58 0.31 -8.50
C GLY A 56 0.17 -0.98 -9.16
N SER A 57 0.70 -2.09 -8.65
CA SER A 57 0.44 -3.43 -9.20
C SER A 57 -0.35 -4.30 -8.24
N PRO A 58 -1.26 -5.17 -8.71
CA PRO A 58 -1.84 -6.21 -7.87
C PRO A 58 -0.74 -7.06 -7.20
N GLY A 59 -0.84 -7.25 -5.88
CA GLY A 59 0.15 -7.95 -5.07
C GLY A 59 1.24 -7.06 -4.46
N GLU A 60 1.30 -5.78 -4.83
CA GLU A 60 2.10 -4.79 -4.11
C GLU A 60 1.67 -4.73 -2.63
N TYR A 61 2.63 -4.62 -1.72
CA TYR A 61 2.36 -4.52 -0.30
C TYR A 61 3.03 -3.31 0.33
N ALA A 62 2.32 -2.68 1.28
CA ALA A 62 2.66 -1.36 1.78
C ALA A 62 2.24 -1.16 3.24
N TRP A 63 2.76 -0.10 3.86
CA TRP A 63 2.19 0.48 5.08
C TRP A 63 2.61 1.94 5.26
N GLY A 64 1.95 2.62 6.20
CA GLY A 64 2.26 4.00 6.57
C GLY A 64 2.41 4.18 8.08
N GLY A 65 3.18 5.18 8.50
CA GLY A 65 3.32 5.58 9.90
C GLY A 65 2.72 6.95 10.21
N ALA A 66 2.44 7.22 11.48
CA ALA A 66 1.81 8.47 11.93
C ALA A 66 2.62 9.73 11.57
N ALA A 67 3.95 9.61 11.54
CA ALA A 67 4.87 10.69 11.19
C ALA A 67 5.06 10.90 9.68
N SER A 68 4.02 10.65 8.89
CA SER A 68 4.03 10.72 7.41
C SER A 68 5.06 9.79 6.74
N THR A 69 5.51 8.75 7.44
CA THR A 69 6.35 7.71 6.84
C THR A 69 5.52 6.80 5.96
N ALA A 70 6.15 6.23 4.95
CA ALA A 70 5.54 5.26 4.04
C ALA A 70 6.58 4.29 3.49
N PHE A 71 6.16 3.07 3.20
CA PHE A 71 6.90 2.18 2.33
C PHE A 71 5.95 1.37 1.47
N TRP A 72 6.43 0.93 0.31
CA TRP A 72 5.80 -0.13 -0.47
C TRP A 72 6.85 -0.94 -1.22
N VAL A 73 6.47 -2.16 -1.54
CA VAL A 73 7.24 -3.07 -2.40
C VAL A 73 6.32 -3.52 -3.51
N ASP A 74 6.75 -3.28 -4.74
CA ASP A 74 6.09 -3.74 -5.95
C ASP A 74 6.97 -4.79 -6.65
N PRO A 75 6.68 -6.09 -6.45
CA PRO A 75 7.44 -7.15 -7.10
C PRO A 75 7.27 -7.19 -8.62
N VAL A 76 6.22 -6.59 -9.17
CA VAL A 76 5.96 -6.56 -10.62
C VAL A 76 6.91 -5.55 -11.28
N GLU A 77 7.08 -4.39 -10.66
CA GLU A 77 7.98 -3.32 -11.11
C GLU A 77 9.41 -3.44 -10.55
N GLU A 78 9.72 -4.53 -9.85
CA GLU A 78 10.99 -4.75 -9.12
C GLU A 78 11.41 -3.55 -8.24
N GLN A 79 10.43 -2.84 -7.67
CA GLN A 79 10.62 -1.57 -6.96
C GLN A 79 10.40 -1.69 -5.46
N ILE A 80 11.27 -1.03 -4.68
CA ILE A 80 11.07 -0.79 -3.25
C ILE A 80 11.19 0.71 -2.99
N VAL A 81 10.17 1.30 -2.38
CA VAL A 81 10.19 2.70 -1.95
C VAL A 81 10.11 2.77 -0.43
N ILE A 82 11.01 3.55 0.16
CA ILE A 82 11.04 3.84 1.60
C ILE A 82 11.11 5.35 1.77
N PHE A 83 10.14 5.91 2.47
CA PHE A 83 10.03 7.35 2.72
C PHE A 83 9.93 7.63 4.21
N LEU A 84 10.94 8.30 4.75
CA LEU A 84 11.10 8.56 6.18
C LEU A 84 11.02 10.07 6.42
N THR A 85 9.95 10.51 7.07
CA THR A 85 9.71 11.90 7.45
C THR A 85 9.41 11.99 8.95
N GLN A 86 9.30 13.22 9.45
CA GLN A 86 9.00 13.53 10.87
C GLN A 86 7.80 14.49 10.98
N LEU A 87 6.81 14.34 10.09
CA LEU A 87 5.64 15.22 10.03
C LEU A 87 4.40 14.52 10.57
N MET A 88 3.78 15.06 11.62
CA MET A 88 2.52 14.54 12.18
C MET A 88 1.43 15.62 12.16
N PRO A 89 0.15 15.25 11.96
CA PRO A 89 -0.34 13.93 11.56
C PRO A 89 -0.08 13.64 10.06
N SER A 90 -0.13 12.37 9.67
CA SER A 90 0.07 11.97 8.27
C SER A 90 -0.98 12.50 7.29
N SER A 91 -2.09 13.06 7.78
CA SER A 91 -3.12 13.70 6.96
C SER A 91 -2.83 15.16 6.62
N THR A 92 -1.69 15.71 7.05
CA THR A 92 -1.35 17.13 6.84
C THR A 92 -1.20 17.48 5.36
N TYR A 93 -0.52 16.63 4.58
CA TYR A 93 -0.31 16.78 3.14
C TYR A 93 -0.48 15.42 2.45
N PRO A 94 -0.90 15.37 1.19
CA PRO A 94 -1.10 14.12 0.43
C PRO A 94 0.23 13.52 -0.08
N ILE A 95 1.30 13.59 0.73
CA ILE A 95 2.67 13.34 0.30
C ILE A 95 2.88 11.92 -0.19
N ARG A 96 2.13 10.93 0.33
CA ARG A 96 2.27 9.53 -0.10
C ARG A 96 1.73 9.33 -1.50
N ARG A 97 0.61 9.99 -1.83
CA ARG A 97 0.01 9.95 -3.17
C ARG A 97 0.92 10.64 -4.19
N GLU A 98 1.44 11.82 -3.86
CA GLU A 98 2.34 12.57 -4.73
C GLU A 98 3.64 11.81 -4.98
N LEU A 99 4.28 11.30 -3.92
CA LEU A 99 5.49 10.48 -4.04
C LEU A 99 5.27 9.29 -4.98
N ARG A 100 4.16 8.57 -4.81
CA ARG A 100 3.83 7.42 -5.65
C ARG A 100 3.68 7.78 -7.12
N VAL A 101 2.99 8.88 -7.43
CA VAL A 101 2.86 9.34 -8.82
C VAL A 101 4.23 9.61 -9.43
N LEU A 102 5.12 10.27 -8.68
CA LEU A 102 6.47 10.58 -9.13
C LEU A 102 7.34 9.33 -9.30
N THR A 103 7.27 8.36 -8.37
CA THR A 103 8.10 7.14 -8.45
C THR A 103 7.68 6.22 -9.58
N TYR A 104 6.37 6.03 -9.80
CA TYR A 104 5.88 5.22 -10.91
C TYR A 104 6.08 5.93 -12.26
N GLY A 105 5.88 7.26 -12.32
CA GLY A 105 6.13 8.02 -13.54
C GLY A 105 7.61 8.10 -13.96
N ALA A 106 8.53 7.76 -13.05
CA ALA A 106 9.96 7.72 -13.32
C ALA A 106 10.45 6.35 -13.83
N ILE A 107 9.59 5.32 -13.85
CA ILE A 107 9.90 4.03 -14.46
C ILE A 107 9.91 4.25 -15.98
N VAL A 108 11.06 4.02 -16.59
CA VAL A 108 11.29 4.14 -18.04
C VAL A 108 11.70 2.78 -18.55
N ASP A 109 10.75 2.11 -19.21
CA ASP A 109 10.95 0.86 -19.93
C ASP A 109 11.03 1.11 -21.45
#